data_AF-A0A372UGV3-F1
#
_entry.id   AF-A0A372UGV3-F1
#
_cell.length_a   1.000
_cell.length_b   1.000
_cell.length_c   1.000
_cell.angle_alpha   90.00
_cell.angle_beta   90.00
_cell.angle_gamma   90.00
#
_symmetry.space_group_name_H-M   'P 1'
#
loop_
_entity.id
_entity.type
_entity.pdbx_description
1 polymer ?
#
loop_
_entity_poly.entity_id
_entity_poly.type
_entity_poly.pdbx_seq_one_letter_code
_entity_poly.pdbx_strand_id
1 'polypeptide(L)'
;MQRNEVCMNTKTVFDRLQSIDDEVQKLHNTIFALKTTDIQAYADKYEELSISAALRSERIACQLRNLVYTTTDTGRKDYLKQAAAVQGIKISFSNRVLSITMPGLLPKRKLRTNTAFLHEPLNLALQTYVTEHSIPLYKRCVVCFSQIYDQSLSLQRIRDYDNLEFKQILDTIASYVLVDDTGLFCDSYHTTELGNYDHTVIFVMEPEIFPGWLKDRKASIKTISEIS
;
A
#
# COMPACT_ATOMS: atom_id res chain seq x y z
N MET A 1 5.38 -7.00 42.11
CA MET A 1 4.43 -6.79 41.01
C MET A 1 4.60 -7.92 40.00
N GLN A 2 3.67 -8.87 39.99
CA GLN A 2 3.68 -10.04 39.11
C GLN A 2 3.44 -9.58 37.67
N ARG A 3 4.40 -9.87 36.77
CA ARG A 3 4.16 -9.84 35.32
C ARG A 3 3.35 -11.08 34.98
N ASN A 4 2.09 -10.89 34.60
CA ASN A 4 1.26 -11.93 34.01
C ASN A 4 1.85 -12.33 32.66
N GLU A 5 2.65 -13.39 32.63
CA GLU A 5 2.87 -14.17 31.41
C GLU A 5 1.53 -14.80 31.02
N VAL A 6 0.89 -14.25 29.99
CA VAL A 6 -0.24 -14.93 29.33
C VAL A 6 0.35 -16.09 28.54
N CYS A 7 0.56 -17.22 29.19
CA CYS A 7 0.79 -18.49 28.53
C CYS A 7 -0.47 -18.83 27.72
N MET A 8 -0.43 -18.56 26.41
CA MET A 8 -1.50 -18.88 25.49
C MET A 8 -1.79 -20.39 25.54
N ASN A 9 -3.03 -20.80 25.77
CA ASN A 9 -3.43 -22.21 25.83
C ASN A 9 -3.22 -22.85 24.43
N THR A 10 -2.40 -23.90 24.34
CA THR A 10 -2.09 -24.63 23.10
C THR A 10 -3.33 -25.03 22.30
N LYS A 11 -4.44 -25.33 22.99
CA LYS A 11 -5.73 -25.63 22.37
C LYS A 11 -6.31 -24.44 21.59
N THR A 12 -6.20 -23.23 22.14
CA THR A 12 -6.66 -21.99 21.49
C THR A 12 -5.82 -21.64 20.26
N VAL A 13 -4.53 -21.94 20.25
CA VAL A 13 -3.68 -21.77 19.06
C VAL A 13 -4.07 -22.76 17.98
N PHE A 14 -4.30 -24.02 18.34
CA PHE A 14 -4.75 -25.06 17.41
C PHE A 14 -6.09 -24.71 16.76
N ASP A 15 -7.09 -24.30 17.54
CA ASP A 15 -8.40 -23.90 17.03
C ASP A 15 -8.30 -22.70 16.06
N ARG A 16 -7.40 -21.75 16.35
CA ARG A 16 -7.12 -20.62 15.45
C ARG A 16 -6.46 -21.07 14.14
N LEU A 17 -5.50 -22.00 14.20
CA LEU A 17 -4.86 -22.55 13.01
C LEU A 17 -5.85 -23.31 12.14
N GLN A 18 -6.73 -24.12 12.73
CA GLN A 18 -7.80 -24.81 12.00
C GLN A 18 -8.73 -23.81 11.30
N SER A 19 -9.14 -22.74 12.00
CA SER A 19 -9.96 -21.70 11.39
C SER A 19 -9.25 -20.97 10.23
N ILE A 20 -7.93 -20.84 10.26
CA ILE A 20 -7.17 -20.23 9.16
C ILE A 20 -7.10 -21.20 7.98
N ASP A 21 -6.86 -22.49 8.22
CA ASP A 21 -6.83 -23.52 7.19
C ASP A 21 -8.17 -23.59 6.42
N ASP A 22 -9.29 -23.57 7.15
CA ASP A 22 -10.62 -23.55 6.55
C ASP A 22 -10.83 -22.33 5.62
N GLU A 23 -10.30 -21.16 6.00
CA GLU A 23 -10.37 -19.96 5.17
C GLU A 23 -9.44 -20.04 3.95
N VAL A 24 -8.26 -20.67 4.07
CA VAL A 24 -7.35 -20.94 2.95
C VAL A 24 -7.99 -21.89 1.94
N GLN A 25 -8.67 -22.95 2.40
CA GLN A 25 -9.40 -23.86 1.51
C GLN A 25 -10.51 -23.14 0.74
N LYS A 26 -11.26 -22.26 1.41
CA LYS A 26 -12.27 -21.43 0.72
C LYS A 26 -11.64 -20.48 -0.30
N LEU A 27 -10.50 -19.86 0.03
CA LEU A 27 -9.76 -19.02 -0.90
C LEU A 27 -9.31 -19.81 -2.12
N HIS A 28 -8.76 -21.01 -1.93
CA HIS A 28 -8.37 -21.91 -3.01
C HIS A 28 -9.56 -22.18 -3.95
N ASN A 29 -10.72 -22.51 -3.40
CA ASN A 29 -11.94 -22.76 -4.18
C ASN A 29 -12.41 -21.51 -4.94
N THR A 30 -12.34 -20.32 -4.34
CA THR A 30 -12.66 -19.06 -5.02
C THR A 30 -11.69 -18.77 -6.18
N ILE A 31 -10.38 -18.98 -5.98
CA ILE A 31 -9.37 -18.81 -7.03
C ILE A 31 -9.59 -19.83 -8.15
N PHE A 32 -9.94 -21.08 -7.82
CA PHE A 32 -10.27 -22.08 -8.82
C PHE A 32 -11.49 -21.66 -9.65
N ALA A 33 -12.55 -21.19 -9.00
CA ALA A 33 -13.73 -20.67 -9.69
C ALA A 33 -13.39 -19.49 -10.63
N LEU A 34 -12.53 -18.56 -10.19
CA LEU A 34 -12.04 -17.45 -11.02
C LEU A 34 -11.31 -17.93 -12.28
N LYS A 35 -10.43 -18.93 -12.14
CA LYS A 35 -9.71 -19.51 -13.29
C LYS A 35 -10.62 -20.16 -14.32
N THR A 36 -11.74 -20.73 -13.86
CA THR A 36 -12.71 -21.43 -14.72
C THR A 36 -13.83 -20.53 -15.25
N THR A 37 -13.99 -19.32 -14.69
CA THR A 37 -15.05 -18.39 -15.10
C THR A 37 -14.58 -17.57 -16.30
N ASP A 38 -15.35 -17.62 -17.39
CA ASP A 38 -15.11 -16.76 -18.55
C ASP A 38 -15.44 -15.30 -18.20
N ILE A 39 -14.41 -14.44 -18.28
CA ILE A 39 -14.48 -13.00 -17.95
C ILE A 39 -15.45 -12.28 -18.90
N GLN A 40 -15.54 -12.68 -20.17
CA GLN A 40 -16.36 -12.02 -21.17
C GLN A 40 -17.84 -12.41 -21.03
N ALA A 41 -18.12 -13.66 -20.67
CA ALA A 41 -19.49 -14.14 -20.52
C ALA A 41 -20.12 -13.80 -19.16
N TYR A 42 -19.31 -13.65 -18.10
CA TYR A 42 -19.79 -13.50 -16.71
C TYR A 42 -19.02 -12.44 -15.92
N ALA A 43 -18.91 -11.22 -16.46
CA ALA A 43 -18.16 -10.12 -15.85
C ALA A 43 -18.56 -9.82 -14.39
N ASP A 44 -19.87 -9.72 -14.10
CA ASP A 44 -20.36 -9.42 -12.74
C ASP A 44 -19.97 -10.51 -11.72
N LYS A 45 -20.07 -11.78 -12.13
CA LYS A 45 -19.70 -12.92 -11.28
C LYS A 45 -18.19 -12.98 -11.07
N TYR A 46 -17.42 -12.64 -12.09
CA TYR A 46 -15.96 -12.54 -11.99
C TYR A 46 -15.54 -11.41 -11.03
N GLU A 47 -16.21 -10.26 -11.08
CA GLU A 47 -15.99 -9.16 -10.13
C GLU A 47 -16.31 -9.58 -8.69
N GLU A 48 -17.46 -10.20 -8.45
CA GLU A 48 -17.86 -10.66 -7.12
C GLU A 48 -16.86 -11.68 -6.53
N LEU A 49 -16.47 -12.67 -7.33
CA LEU A 49 -15.47 -13.66 -6.93
C LEU A 49 -14.11 -13.02 -6.66
N SER A 50 -13.71 -12.03 -7.46
CA SER A 50 -12.45 -11.30 -7.29
C SER A 50 -12.43 -10.50 -5.99
N ILE A 51 -13.53 -9.78 -5.68
CA ILE A 51 -13.69 -9.05 -4.42
C ILE A 51 -13.66 -10.02 -3.24
N SER A 52 -14.40 -11.14 -3.33
CA SER A 52 -14.44 -12.17 -2.28
C SER A 52 -13.07 -12.78 -2.00
N ALA A 53 -12.29 -13.09 -3.05
CA ALA A 53 -10.93 -13.60 -2.92
C ALA A 53 -9.98 -12.59 -2.26
N ALA A 54 -10.05 -11.32 -2.66
CA ALA A 54 -9.23 -10.25 -2.10
C ALA A 54 -9.52 -10.04 -0.61
N LEU A 55 -10.80 -9.85 -0.23
CA LEU A 55 -11.21 -9.64 1.17
C LEU A 55 -10.85 -10.84 2.06
N ARG A 56 -10.96 -12.07 1.52
CA ARG A 56 -10.56 -13.27 2.26
C ARG A 56 -9.05 -13.34 2.48
N SER A 57 -8.26 -12.96 1.46
CA SER A 57 -6.80 -12.89 1.57
C SER A 57 -6.36 -11.88 2.63
N GLU A 58 -6.99 -10.70 2.68
CA GLU A 58 -6.74 -9.70 3.72
C GLU A 58 -7.04 -10.24 5.13
N ARG A 59 -8.18 -10.94 5.29
CA ARG A 59 -8.56 -11.55 6.57
C ARG A 59 -7.56 -12.62 7.01
N ILE A 60 -7.15 -13.52 6.11
CA ILE A 60 -6.15 -14.56 6.40
C ILE A 60 -4.83 -13.92 6.83
N ALA A 61 -4.37 -12.89 6.11
CA ALA A 61 -3.14 -12.16 6.46
C ALA A 61 -3.24 -11.54 7.86
N CYS A 62 -4.38 -10.94 8.22
CA CYS A 62 -4.63 -10.39 9.55
C CYS A 62 -4.64 -11.47 10.65
N GLN A 63 -5.28 -12.60 10.41
CA GLN A 63 -5.32 -13.71 11.38
C GLN A 63 -3.92 -14.30 11.63
N LEU A 64 -3.13 -14.52 10.56
CA LEU A 64 -1.75 -14.98 10.66
C LEU A 64 -0.85 -13.97 11.37
N ARG A 65 -1.01 -12.67 11.09
CA ARG A 65 -0.31 -11.59 11.78
C ARG A 65 -0.55 -11.61 13.29
N ASN A 66 -1.80 -11.81 13.70
CA ASN A 66 -2.15 -11.88 15.12
C ASN A 66 -1.46 -13.07 15.82
N LEU A 67 -1.24 -14.19 15.13
CA LEU A 67 -0.46 -15.30 15.69
C LEU A 67 0.99 -14.88 15.98
N VAL A 68 1.64 -14.15 15.07
CA VAL A 68 3.00 -13.62 15.27
C VAL A 68 3.08 -12.71 16.50
N TYR A 69 2.09 -11.83 16.65
CA TYR A 69 2.03 -10.90 17.79
C TYR A 69 1.74 -11.58 19.13
N THR A 70 1.09 -12.74 19.12
CA THR A 70 0.76 -13.45 20.36
C THR A 70 1.89 -14.38 20.82
N THR A 71 2.82 -14.75 19.95
CA THR A 71 3.91 -15.68 20.27
C THR A 71 5.22 -14.99 20.66
N THR A 72 5.40 -13.69 20.35
CA THR A 72 6.65 -12.96 20.65
C THR A 72 6.43 -11.48 20.96
N ASP A 73 6.96 -10.99 22.09
CA ASP A 73 6.89 -9.57 22.49
C ASP A 73 7.79 -8.66 21.62
N THR A 74 8.89 -9.19 21.09
CA THR A 74 9.85 -8.47 20.23
C THR A 74 9.56 -8.61 18.73
N GLY A 75 8.71 -9.57 18.33
CA GLY A 75 8.51 -9.94 16.93
C GLY A 75 7.66 -8.96 16.12
N ARG A 76 6.91 -8.04 16.76
CA ARG A 76 6.03 -7.11 16.04
C ARG A 76 6.80 -6.17 15.09
N LYS A 77 7.88 -5.55 15.56
CA LYS A 77 8.68 -4.62 14.74
C LYS A 77 9.40 -5.37 13.60
N ASP A 78 9.99 -6.51 13.92
CA ASP A 78 10.68 -7.33 12.92
C ASP A 78 9.72 -7.87 11.86
N TYR A 79 8.55 -8.38 12.28
CA TYR A 79 7.49 -8.80 11.37
C TYR A 79 7.03 -7.65 10.46
N LEU A 80 6.77 -6.47 11.00
CA LEU A 80 6.31 -5.34 10.20
C LEU A 80 7.39 -4.87 9.20
N LYS A 81 8.68 -4.97 9.55
CA LYS A 81 9.80 -4.72 8.61
C LYS A 81 9.80 -5.75 7.47
N GLN A 82 9.64 -7.03 7.79
CA GLN A 82 9.51 -8.09 6.78
C GLN A 82 8.24 -7.93 5.93
N ALA A 83 7.11 -7.55 6.55
CA ALA A 83 5.84 -7.34 5.87
C ALA A 83 5.91 -6.17 4.88
N ALA A 84 6.54 -5.05 5.26
CA ALA A 84 6.78 -3.93 4.36
C ALA A 84 7.61 -4.37 3.13
N ALA A 85 8.65 -5.18 3.33
CA ALA A 85 9.47 -5.71 2.24
C ALA A 85 8.68 -6.65 1.31
N VAL A 86 7.88 -7.57 1.86
CA VAL A 86 7.02 -8.49 1.08
C VAL A 86 5.93 -7.73 0.32
N GLN A 87 5.36 -6.67 0.92
CA GLN A 87 4.45 -5.76 0.24
C GLN A 87 5.16 -4.88 -0.80
N GLY A 88 6.49 -4.93 -0.93
CA GLY A 88 7.21 -4.10 -1.88
C GLY A 88 7.20 -2.61 -1.53
N ILE A 89 6.99 -2.25 -0.25
CA ILE A 89 7.18 -0.89 0.22
C ILE A 89 8.68 -0.58 0.16
N LYS A 90 9.05 0.41 -0.65
CA LYS A 90 10.44 0.84 -0.81
C LYS A 90 10.52 2.33 -0.58
N ILE A 91 11.48 2.74 0.24
CA ILE A 91 11.73 4.15 0.53
C ILE A 91 13.16 4.45 0.10
N SER A 92 13.34 5.55 -0.63
CA SER A 92 14.66 6.02 -1.06
C SER A 92 14.69 7.54 -1.10
N PHE A 93 15.85 8.11 -0.85
CA PHE A 93 16.08 9.55 -0.91
C PHE A 93 17.27 9.82 -1.81
N SER A 94 17.03 10.49 -2.93
CA SER A 94 18.07 10.79 -3.92
C SER A 94 17.77 12.12 -4.58
N ASN A 95 18.82 12.89 -4.93
CA ASN A 95 18.67 14.19 -5.60
C ASN A 95 17.66 15.14 -4.91
N ARG A 96 17.62 15.13 -3.58
CA ARG A 96 16.70 15.92 -2.73
C ARG A 96 15.21 15.53 -2.87
N VAL A 97 14.91 14.38 -3.47
CA VAL A 97 13.57 13.83 -3.61
C VAL A 97 13.46 12.54 -2.80
N LEU A 98 12.49 12.50 -1.89
CA LEU A 98 12.06 11.29 -1.21
C LEU A 98 11.08 10.54 -2.11
N SER A 99 11.33 9.25 -2.37
CA SER A 99 10.45 8.38 -3.14
C SER A 99 9.99 7.20 -2.28
N ILE A 100 8.68 6.95 -2.29
CA ILE A 100 8.02 5.87 -1.55
C ILE A 100 7.21 5.06 -2.55
N THR A 101 7.61 3.83 -2.81
CA THR A 101 6.85 2.85 -3.61
C THR A 101 5.89 2.09 -2.71
N MET A 102 4.66 1.89 -3.17
CA MET A 102 3.60 1.15 -2.47
C MET A 102 3.23 -0.15 -3.23
N PRO A 103 2.72 -1.19 -2.55
CA PRO A 103 2.33 -2.51 -3.11
C PRO A 103 1.33 -2.52 -4.27
N GLY A 104 0.66 -1.40 -4.56
CA GLY A 104 -0.46 -1.37 -5.48
C GLY A 104 -1.03 0.03 -5.69
N LEU A 105 -2.11 0.10 -6.47
CA LEU A 105 -2.91 1.31 -6.62
C LEU A 105 -3.62 1.66 -5.31
N LEU A 106 -3.87 2.95 -5.08
CA LEU A 106 -4.53 3.37 -3.84
C LEU A 106 -5.98 2.87 -3.77
N PRO A 107 -6.49 2.57 -2.56
CA PRO A 107 -7.85 2.08 -2.40
C PRO A 107 -8.87 3.19 -2.73
N LYS A 108 -10.10 2.78 -3.05
CA LYS A 108 -11.21 3.72 -3.22
C LYS A 108 -11.61 4.32 -1.88
N ARG A 109 -12.06 5.57 -1.89
CA ARG A 109 -12.51 6.34 -0.71
C ARG A 109 -13.73 5.78 0.05
N LYS A 110 -14.37 4.69 -0.40
CA LYS A 110 -15.64 4.19 0.18
C LYS A 110 -15.48 3.51 1.55
N LEU A 111 -16.49 3.72 2.39
CA LEU A 111 -16.58 3.34 3.81
C LEU A 111 -16.25 1.86 4.06
N ARG A 112 -15.27 1.59 4.93
CA ARG A 112 -14.92 0.30 5.59
C ARG A 112 -13.85 -0.58 4.94
N THR A 113 -12.95 -0.06 4.12
CA THR A 113 -11.71 -0.79 3.84
C THR A 113 -10.77 -0.64 5.03
N ASN A 114 -10.37 -1.74 5.67
CA ASN A 114 -9.42 -1.70 6.79
C ASN A 114 -8.01 -1.41 6.25
N THR A 115 -7.70 -0.12 6.08
CA THR A 115 -6.41 0.36 5.56
C THR A 115 -5.23 0.09 6.49
N ALA A 116 -5.45 -0.50 7.68
CA ALA A 116 -4.37 -0.91 8.59
C ALA A 116 -3.36 -1.85 7.91
N PHE A 117 -3.79 -2.64 6.92
CA PHE A 117 -2.89 -3.50 6.15
C PHE A 117 -1.83 -2.72 5.37
N LEU A 118 -2.15 -1.49 4.92
CA LEU A 118 -1.24 -0.60 4.20
C LEU A 118 -0.56 0.41 5.15
N HIS A 119 -1.31 0.92 6.12
CA HIS A 119 -0.86 1.99 7.01
C HIS A 119 0.19 1.52 8.02
N GLU A 120 -0.01 0.39 8.71
CA GLU A 120 0.95 -0.05 9.75
C GLU A 120 2.34 -0.37 9.17
N PRO A 121 2.46 -1.10 8.04
CA PRO A 121 3.77 -1.37 7.45
C PRO A 121 4.42 -0.11 6.89
N LEU A 122 3.65 0.80 6.27
CA LEU A 122 4.16 2.09 5.80
C LEU A 122 4.70 2.95 6.95
N ASN A 123 3.94 3.07 8.03
CA ASN A 123 4.31 3.84 9.21
C ASN A 123 5.64 3.34 9.81
N LEU A 124 5.79 2.01 9.98
CA LEU A 124 7.05 1.46 10.46
C LEU A 124 8.20 1.64 9.47
N ALA A 125 7.95 1.46 8.17
CA ALA A 125 8.97 1.65 7.14
C ALA A 125 9.51 3.08 7.16
N LEU A 126 8.62 4.08 7.26
CA LEU A 126 9.00 5.49 7.40
C LEU A 126 9.77 5.76 8.68
N GLN A 127 9.25 5.28 9.83
CA GLN A 127 9.92 5.43 11.13
C GLN A 127 11.35 4.86 11.10
N THR A 128 11.50 3.66 10.52
CA THR A 128 12.81 3.01 10.39
C THR A 128 13.72 3.81 9.47
N TYR A 129 13.20 4.25 8.33
CA TYR A 129 13.97 4.97 7.33
C TYR A 129 14.50 6.32 7.85
N VAL A 130 13.67 7.13 8.54
CA VAL A 130 14.12 8.41 9.14
C VAL A 130 15.10 8.24 10.30
N THR A 131 15.09 7.07 10.94
CA THR A 131 16.05 6.76 12.01
C THR A 131 17.40 6.33 11.43
N GLU A 132 17.39 5.57 10.34
CA GLU A 132 18.59 5.07 9.68
C GLU A 132 19.22 6.10 8.71
N HIS A 133 18.42 7.02 8.17
CA HIS A 133 18.83 8.00 7.18
C HIS A 133 18.40 9.41 7.61
N SER A 134 19.33 10.37 7.56
CA SER A 134 19.02 11.77 7.82
C SER A 134 18.29 12.38 6.61
N ILE A 135 16.99 12.61 6.75
CA ILE A 135 16.16 13.31 5.76
C ILE A 135 15.85 14.71 6.28
N PRO A 136 15.91 15.76 5.44
CA PRO A 136 15.48 17.09 5.85
C PRO A 136 13.98 17.10 6.15
N LEU A 137 13.59 17.78 7.24
CA LEU A 137 12.19 18.14 7.46
C LEU A 137 11.81 19.30 6.54
N TYR A 138 10.79 19.10 5.73
CA TYR A 138 10.32 20.10 4.79
C TYR A 138 9.44 21.13 5.51
N LYS A 139 9.79 22.41 5.37
CA LYS A 139 8.93 23.54 5.77
C LYS A 139 7.86 23.84 4.73
N ARG A 140 8.17 23.56 3.46
CA ARG A 140 7.27 23.58 2.32
C ARG A 140 7.62 22.42 1.42
N CYS A 141 6.64 21.67 0.94
CA CYS A 141 6.87 20.56 0.04
C CYS A 141 5.80 20.48 -1.05
N VAL A 142 6.17 19.82 -2.14
CA VAL A 142 5.24 19.26 -3.11
C VAL A 142 5.22 17.75 -2.91
N VAL A 143 4.03 17.19 -2.68
CA VAL A 143 3.79 15.75 -2.64
C VAL A 143 3.15 15.33 -3.95
N CYS A 144 3.88 14.54 -4.74
CA CYS A 144 3.37 13.97 -5.98
C CYS A 144 2.94 12.51 -5.76
N PHE A 145 1.68 12.21 -6.06
CA PHE A 145 1.20 10.84 -6.20
C PHE A 145 1.20 10.43 -7.67
N SER A 146 1.95 9.39 -7.99
CA SER A 146 1.91 8.74 -9.30
C SER A 146 1.25 7.39 -9.17
N GLN A 147 0.14 7.21 -9.89
CA GLN A 147 -0.53 5.91 -10.04
C GLN A 147 -0.01 5.26 -11.33
N ILE A 148 0.73 4.16 -11.19
CA ILE A 148 1.25 3.40 -12.32
C ILE A 148 0.27 2.25 -12.56
N TYR A 149 -0.39 2.25 -13.72
CA TYR A 149 -1.27 1.19 -14.15
C TYR A 149 -0.54 0.25 -15.09
N ASP A 150 -0.76 -1.05 -14.94
CA ASP A 150 -0.33 -2.08 -15.86
C ASP A 150 -0.92 -1.82 -17.25
N GLN A 151 -0.03 -1.58 -18.21
CA GLN A 151 -0.35 -1.30 -19.62
C GLN A 151 -0.97 -2.49 -20.36
N SER A 152 -0.80 -3.72 -19.83
CA SER A 152 -1.37 -4.93 -20.43
C SER A 152 -2.87 -5.09 -20.16
N LEU A 153 -3.42 -4.27 -19.26
CA LEU A 153 -4.80 -4.34 -18.82
C LEU A 153 -5.61 -3.13 -19.32
N SER A 154 -6.94 -3.23 -19.29
CA SER A 154 -7.84 -2.20 -19.84
C SER A 154 -7.61 -0.80 -19.23
N LEU A 155 -7.69 0.23 -20.08
CA LEU A 155 -7.62 1.63 -19.66
C LEU A 155 -8.87 2.10 -18.89
N GLN A 156 -10.00 1.39 -19.01
CA GLN A 156 -11.23 1.70 -18.25
C GLN A 156 -11.05 1.54 -16.73
N ARG A 157 -9.96 0.91 -16.30
CA ARG A 157 -9.59 0.74 -14.89
C ARG A 157 -9.01 2.01 -14.28
N ILE A 158 -8.56 2.96 -15.10
CA ILE A 158 -7.97 4.22 -14.64
C ILE A 158 -9.06 4.98 -13.88
N ARG A 159 -8.75 5.30 -12.62
CA ARG A 159 -9.69 5.95 -11.70
C ARG A 159 -9.43 7.45 -11.67
N ASP A 160 -10.50 8.21 -11.54
CA ASP A 160 -10.41 9.62 -11.16
C ASP A 160 -9.76 9.76 -9.79
N TYR A 161 -9.01 10.85 -9.60
CA TYR A 161 -8.25 11.08 -8.37
C TYR A 161 -9.17 11.32 -7.14
N ASP A 162 -10.35 11.89 -7.34
CA ASP A 162 -11.32 12.12 -6.25
C ASP A 162 -11.85 10.81 -5.61
N ASN A 163 -11.78 9.72 -6.37
CA ASN A 163 -12.19 8.39 -5.96
C ASN A 163 -11.12 7.63 -5.18
N LEU A 164 -9.89 8.14 -5.09
CA LEU A 164 -8.75 7.48 -4.42
C LEU A 164 -8.50 8.04 -3.01
N GLU A 165 -8.09 7.17 -2.09
CA GLU A 165 -7.74 7.53 -0.71
C GLU A 165 -6.29 8.03 -0.62
N PHE A 166 -6.08 9.32 -0.88
CA PHE A 166 -4.76 9.97 -0.74
C PHE A 166 -4.49 10.46 0.68
N LYS A 167 -5.54 10.91 1.37
CA LYS A 167 -5.41 11.68 2.62
C LYS A 167 -4.71 10.87 3.71
N GLN A 168 -5.18 9.66 3.98
CA GLN A 168 -4.58 8.85 5.04
C GLN A 168 -3.08 8.57 4.80
N ILE A 169 -2.69 8.35 3.54
CA ILE A 169 -1.28 8.12 3.18
C ILE A 169 -0.47 9.40 3.32
N LEU A 170 -1.02 10.54 2.89
CA LEU A 170 -0.40 11.86 3.06
C LEU A 170 -0.18 12.16 4.55
N ASP A 171 -1.20 12.00 5.39
CA ASP A 171 -1.13 12.23 6.83
C ASP A 171 -0.03 11.37 7.48
N THR A 172 0.12 10.12 7.03
CA THR A 172 1.18 9.22 7.50
C THR A 172 2.56 9.76 7.13
N ILE A 173 2.76 10.14 5.87
CA ILE A 173 4.06 10.65 5.39
C ILE A 173 4.39 11.98 6.07
N ALA A 174 3.41 12.88 6.16
CA ALA A 174 3.50 14.20 6.77
C ALA A 174 4.07 14.13 8.19
N SER A 175 3.63 13.17 8.99
CA SER A 175 4.07 12.98 10.38
C SER A 175 5.57 12.71 10.55
N TYR A 176 6.28 12.32 9.49
CA TYR A 176 7.72 12.03 9.52
C TYR A 176 8.58 13.04 8.78
N VAL A 177 8.05 13.73 7.77
CA VAL A 177 8.85 14.53 6.84
C VAL A 177 8.49 16.01 6.83
N LEU A 178 7.36 16.41 7.43
CA LEU A 178 6.92 17.80 7.48
C LEU A 178 7.16 18.41 8.86
N VAL A 179 7.54 19.70 8.85
CA VAL A 179 7.55 20.52 10.06
C VAL A 179 6.13 20.91 10.46
N ASP A 180 5.27 21.16 9.46
CA ASP A 180 3.87 21.55 9.60
C ASP A 180 3.09 20.90 8.43
N ASP A 181 2.01 20.20 8.74
CA ASP A 181 1.17 19.46 7.80
C ASP A 181 -0.03 20.29 7.30
N THR A 182 -0.13 21.56 7.69
CA THR A 182 -1.17 22.45 7.18
C THR A 182 -1.08 22.62 5.66
N GLY A 183 -2.25 22.68 5.02
CA GLY A 183 -2.37 22.85 3.56
C GLY A 183 -1.77 24.14 2.99
N LEU A 184 -1.24 25.02 3.83
CA LEU A 184 -0.48 26.20 3.41
C LEU A 184 0.94 25.83 2.94
N PHE A 185 1.48 24.73 3.43
CA PHE A 185 2.87 24.34 3.24
C PHE A 185 3.03 23.03 2.45
N CYS A 186 1.94 22.33 2.16
CA CYS A 186 1.92 21.08 1.41
C CYS A 186 1.09 21.20 0.14
N ASP A 187 1.77 21.34 -1.00
CA ASP A 187 1.15 21.28 -2.33
C ASP A 187 1.00 19.80 -2.76
N SER A 188 -0.13 19.43 -3.36
CA SER A 188 -0.36 18.07 -3.87
C SER A 188 -0.45 18.04 -5.39
N TYR A 189 0.27 17.11 -6.02
CA TYR A 189 0.20 16.84 -7.46
C TYR A 189 -0.18 15.37 -7.71
N HIS A 190 -1.02 15.12 -8.71
CA HIS A 190 -1.45 13.77 -9.08
C HIS A 190 -1.15 13.51 -10.55
N THR A 191 -0.59 12.33 -10.83
CA THR A 191 -0.30 11.87 -12.19
C THR A 191 -0.64 10.39 -12.34
N THR A 192 -0.93 10.00 -13.58
CA THR A 192 -1.21 8.63 -13.97
C THR A 192 -0.20 8.23 -15.03
N GLU A 193 0.41 7.06 -14.85
CA GLU A 193 1.45 6.51 -15.70
C GLU A 193 1.09 5.08 -16.11
N LEU A 194 1.57 4.65 -17.28
CA LEU A 194 1.48 3.27 -17.72
C LEU A 194 2.82 2.58 -17.50
N GLY A 195 2.79 1.40 -16.90
CA GLY A 195 3.97 0.61 -16.58
C GLY A 195 3.70 -0.88 -16.69
N ASN A 196 4.61 -1.68 -16.12
CA ASN A 196 4.57 -3.14 -16.25
C ASN A 196 3.64 -3.83 -15.24
N TYR A 197 3.26 -3.15 -14.16
CA TYR A 197 2.37 -3.67 -13.12
C TYR A 197 1.74 -2.52 -12.32
N ASP A 198 0.57 -2.78 -11.73
CA ASP A 198 -0.19 -1.81 -10.93
C ASP A 198 0.56 -1.47 -9.62
N HIS A 199 0.96 -0.21 -9.43
CA HIS A 199 1.55 0.28 -8.17
C HIS A 199 1.44 1.79 -8.02
N THR A 200 1.75 2.30 -6.82
CA THR A 200 1.79 3.74 -6.55
C THR A 200 3.20 4.14 -6.17
N VAL A 201 3.69 5.26 -6.70
CA VAL A 201 4.91 5.90 -6.23
C VAL A 201 4.60 7.32 -5.78
N ILE A 202 5.03 7.63 -4.56
CA ILE A 202 4.83 8.92 -3.92
C ILE A 202 6.17 9.62 -3.85
N PHE A 203 6.21 10.88 -4.22
CA PHE A 203 7.40 11.70 -4.19
C PHE A 203 7.19 12.90 -3.30
N VAL A 204 8.14 13.19 -2.41
CA VAL A 204 8.15 14.39 -1.58
C VAL A 204 9.41 15.17 -1.91
N MET A 205 9.25 16.45 -2.22
CA MET A 205 10.36 17.32 -2.60
C MET A 205 10.07 18.78 -2.25
N GLU A 206 11.11 19.61 -2.24
CA GLU A 206 10.93 21.06 -2.13
C GLU A 206 10.29 21.63 -3.40
N PRO A 207 9.47 22.70 -3.31
CA PRO A 207 8.80 23.31 -4.47
C PRO A 207 9.76 23.75 -5.58
N GLU A 208 11.00 24.11 -5.24
CA GLU A 208 12.03 24.54 -6.19
C GLU A 208 12.53 23.39 -7.08
N ILE A 209 12.48 22.15 -6.59
CA ILE A 209 12.92 20.95 -7.32
C ILE A 209 11.82 20.45 -8.27
N PHE A 210 10.56 20.70 -7.92
CA PHE A 210 9.40 20.15 -8.62
C PHE A 210 9.37 20.43 -10.14
N PRO A 211 9.63 21.65 -10.64
CA PRO A 211 9.61 21.92 -12.09
C PRO A 211 10.64 21.09 -12.88
N GLY A 212 11.86 20.95 -12.36
CA GLY A 212 12.92 20.16 -12.98
C GLY A 212 12.56 18.67 -12.99
N TRP A 213 12.17 18.17 -11.82
CA TRP A 213 11.73 16.79 -11.67
C TRP A 213 10.55 16.43 -12.59
N LEU A 214 9.55 17.33 -12.72
CA LEU A 214 8.39 17.12 -13.59
C LEU A 214 8.79 17.05 -15.07
N LYS A 215 9.75 17.87 -15.50
CA LYS A 215 10.27 17.89 -16.87
C LYS A 215 10.98 16.58 -17.20
N ASP A 216 11.89 16.14 -16.33
CA ASP A 216 12.64 14.89 -16.52
C ASP A 216 11.69 13.69 -16.56
N ARG A 217 10.67 13.72 -15.70
CA ARG A 217 9.69 12.66 -15.63
C ARG A 217 8.82 12.58 -16.89
N LYS A 218 8.34 13.71 -17.41
CA LYS A 218 7.61 13.75 -18.69
C LYS A 218 8.43 13.25 -19.87
N ALA A 219 9.75 13.45 -19.86
CA ALA A 219 10.62 12.90 -20.89
C ALA A 219 10.80 11.38 -20.76
N SER A 220 10.73 10.84 -19.54
CA SER A 220 10.89 9.40 -19.27
C SER A 220 9.61 8.57 -19.45
N ILE A 221 8.44 9.18 -19.25
CA ILE A 221 7.15 8.55 -19.48
C ILE A 221 6.95 8.52 -20.99
N LYS A 222 7.02 7.33 -21.61
CA LYS A 222 6.64 7.15 -23.02
C LYS A 222 5.29 7.82 -23.24
N THR A 223 5.28 8.86 -24.04
CA THR A 223 4.15 9.74 -24.24
C THR A 223 2.96 8.92 -24.72
N ILE A 224 1.86 8.99 -23.96
CA ILE A 224 0.53 8.43 -24.28
C ILE A 224 -0.02 8.96 -25.63
N SER A 225 0.69 9.89 -26.29
CA SER A 225 0.34 10.49 -27.57
C SER A 225 0.52 9.58 -28.80
N GLU A 226 0.93 8.32 -28.67
CA GLU A 226 1.00 7.36 -29.80
C GLU A 226 -0.14 6.34 -29.84
N ILE A 227 -1.09 6.41 -28.90
CA ILE A 227 -2.29 5.57 -28.93
C ILE A 227 -3.48 6.48 -29.27
N SER A 228 -3.62 6.81 -30.55
CA SER A 228 -4.83 7.37 -31.17
C SER A 228 -5.21 6.51 -32.35
#